data_AF-A0A378W1W6-F1
#
_entry.id   AF-A0A378W1W6-F1
#
_cell.length_a   1.000
_cell.length_b   1.000
_cell.length_c   1.000
_cell.angle_alpha   90.00
_cell.angle_beta   90.00
_cell.angle_gamma   90.00
#
_symmetry.space_group_name_H-M   'P 1'
#
loop_
_entity.id
_entity.type
_entity.pdbx_description
1 polymer ?
#
loop_
_entity_poly.entity_id
_entity_poly.type
_entity_poly.pdbx_seq_one_letter_code
_entity_poly.pdbx_strand_id
1 'polypeptide(L)'
;MRYVGILKSGQKVSGFIEAEGYVYTVGVGNYLGQNYGRIESITDDSIILNELIEDSTGNWVSRKAELLLNSSDKNTEQAAAPAAEQN
;
A
#
# COMPACT_ATOMS: atom_id res chain seq x y z
N MET A 1 3.39 6.10 4.76
CA MET A 1 2.22 6.55 3.98
C MET A 1 0.98 5.88 4.54
N ARG A 2 -0.17 6.53 4.45
CA ARG A 2 -1.44 6.05 5.02
C ARG A 2 -2.57 6.27 4.02
N TYR A 3 -3.43 5.28 3.85
CA TYR A 3 -4.69 5.47 3.12
C TYR A 3 -5.66 6.22 4.04
N VAL A 4 -6.08 7.41 3.64
CA VAL A 4 -6.95 8.28 4.44
C VAL A 4 -8.41 8.29 3.98
N GLY A 5 -8.70 7.75 2.78
CA GLY A 5 -10.08 7.55 2.33
C GLY A 5 -10.25 7.65 0.82
N ILE A 6 -11.49 7.53 0.38
CA ILE A 6 -11.90 7.49 -1.03
C ILE A 6 -12.86 8.63 -1.35
N LEU A 7 -12.76 9.17 -2.56
CA LEU A 7 -13.77 10.02 -3.17
C LEU A 7 -14.36 9.32 -4.39
N LYS A 8 -15.68 9.12 -4.36
CA LYS A 8 -16.44 8.66 -5.51
C LYS A 8 -17.19 9.87 -6.07
N SER A 9 -16.77 10.35 -7.24
CA SER A 9 -17.40 11.48 -7.91
C SER A 9 -17.99 11.00 -9.24
N GLY A 10 -19.28 10.65 -9.22
CA GLY A 10 -19.96 10.02 -10.35
C GLY A 10 -19.35 8.65 -10.68
N GLN A 11 -18.83 8.48 -11.90
CA GLN A 11 -18.13 7.27 -12.34
C GLN A 11 -16.64 7.24 -11.99
N LYS A 12 -16.07 8.33 -11.45
CA LYS A 12 -14.65 8.39 -11.10
C LYS A 12 -14.45 8.05 -9.63
N VAL A 13 -13.52 7.12 -9.40
CA VAL A 13 -13.06 6.72 -8.07
C VAL A 13 -11.64 7.23 -7.88
N SER A 14 -11.42 7.95 -6.79
CA SER A 14 -10.12 8.48 -6.40
C SER A 14 -9.82 8.12 -4.95
N GLY A 15 -8.62 7.62 -4.67
CA GLY A 15 -8.11 7.40 -3.32
C GLY A 15 -7.28 8.58 -2.83
N PHE A 16 -7.23 8.79 -1.53
CA PHE A 16 -6.39 9.78 -0.88
C PHE A 16 -5.33 9.10 -0.04
N ILE A 17 -4.07 9.41 -0.30
CA ILE A 17 -2.93 8.87 0.41
C ILE A 17 -2.21 10.00 1.13
N GLU A 18 -2.03 9.88 2.44
CA GLU A 18 -1.16 10.77 3.20
C GLU A 18 0.27 10.22 3.21
N ALA A 19 1.22 11.02 2.75
CA ALA A 19 2.65 10.73 2.77
C ALA A 19 3.40 11.98 3.22
N GLU A 20 4.27 11.83 4.24
CA GLU A 20 5.11 12.92 4.74
C GLU A 20 4.34 14.19 5.15
N GLY A 21 3.10 14.03 5.62
CA GLY A 21 2.22 15.14 6.01
C GLY A 21 1.46 15.79 4.84
N TYR A 22 1.62 15.30 3.62
CA TYR A 22 0.89 15.75 2.43
C TYR A 22 -0.14 14.71 1.98
N VAL A 23 -1.33 15.16 1.59
CA VAL A 23 -2.37 14.30 1.03
C VAL A 23 -2.33 14.35 -0.49
N TYR A 24 -2.17 13.19 -1.10
CA TYR A 24 -2.14 12.98 -2.55
C TYR A 24 -3.39 12.27 -3.01
N THR A 25 -4.03 12.82 -4.04
CA THR A 25 -5.18 12.19 -4.71
C THR A 25 -4.67 11.29 -5.82
N VAL A 26 -5.09 10.03 -5.82
CA VAL A 26 -4.68 9.01 -6.79
C VAL A 26 -5.89 8.32 -7.40
N GLY A 27 -5.76 7.86 -8.64
CA GLY A 27 -6.80 7.08 -9.34
C GLY A 27 -6.25 5.75 -9.85
N VAL A 28 -7.12 4.89 -10.38
CA VAL A 28 -6.69 3.65 -11.04
C VAL A 28 -5.65 3.96 -12.13
N GLY A 29 -4.53 3.25 -12.11
CA GLY A 29 -3.37 3.46 -12.99
C GLY A 29 -2.36 4.50 -12.53
N ASN A 30 -2.60 5.20 -11.41
CA ASN A 30 -1.60 6.09 -10.81
C ASN A 30 -0.55 5.28 -10.04
N TYR A 31 0.54 5.94 -9.67
CA TYR A 31 1.63 5.36 -8.90
C TYR A 31 1.68 5.97 -7.49
N LEU A 32 1.96 5.14 -6.50
CA LEU A 32 2.17 5.57 -5.12
C LEU A 32 3.32 4.78 -4.49
N GLY A 33 3.92 5.37 -3.45
CA GLY A 33 4.99 4.74 -2.70
C GLY A 33 6.36 4.75 -3.34
N GLN A 34 7.34 4.27 -2.55
CA GLN A 34 8.75 4.25 -2.91
C GLN A 34 9.06 3.13 -3.93
N ASN A 35 8.23 2.09 -4.00
CA ASN A 35 8.41 0.92 -4.86
C ASN A 35 7.62 1.02 -6.19
N TYR A 36 7.33 2.23 -6.67
CA TYR A 36 6.54 2.46 -7.89
C TYR A 36 5.23 1.65 -7.92
N GLY A 37 4.50 1.66 -6.81
CA GLY A 37 3.25 0.93 -6.65
C GLY A 37 2.16 1.41 -7.59
N ARG A 38 1.91 0.69 -8.68
CA ARG A 38 0.85 1.01 -9.64
C ARG A 38 -0.50 0.55 -9.12
N ILE A 39 -1.46 1.47 -9.01
CA ILE A 39 -2.80 1.18 -8.53
C ILE A 39 -3.57 0.41 -9.60
N GLU A 40 -4.01 -0.79 -9.26
CA GLU A 40 -4.86 -1.62 -10.10
C GLU A 40 -6.34 -1.39 -9.81
N SER A 41 -6.69 -1.19 -8.54
CA SER A 41 -8.08 -1.03 -8.10
C SER A 41 -8.16 -0.27 -6.78
N ILE A 42 -9.22 0.51 -6.61
CA ILE A 42 -9.50 1.30 -5.42
C ILE A 42 -10.88 0.89 -4.92
N THR A 43 -10.94 0.33 -3.72
CA THR A 43 -12.17 0.01 -2.98
C THR A 43 -12.29 0.95 -1.77
N ASP A 44 -13.44 0.96 -1.08
CA ASP A 44 -13.57 1.87 0.06
C ASP A 44 -12.75 1.40 1.27
N ASP A 45 -12.59 0.09 1.44
CA ASP A 45 -11.77 -0.50 2.51
C ASP A 45 -10.30 -0.68 2.14
N SER A 46 -9.94 -0.81 0.86
CA SER A 46 -8.57 -1.11 0.45
C SER A 46 -8.17 -0.54 -0.92
N ILE A 47 -6.87 -0.39 -1.13
CA ILE A 47 -6.30 -0.08 -2.43
C ILE A 47 -5.40 -1.24 -2.83
N ILE A 48 -5.67 -1.81 -4.00
CA ILE A 48 -4.82 -2.84 -4.58
C ILE A 48 -3.84 -2.20 -5.55
N LEU A 49 -2.56 -2.46 -5.33
CA LEU A 49 -1.47 -1.97 -6.15
C LEU A 49 -0.45 -3.08 -6.47
N ASN A 50 0.31 -2.90 -7.54
CA ASN A 50 1.47 -3.72 -7.87
C ASN A 50 2.73 -2.90 -7.67
N GLU A 51 3.57 -3.32 -6.74
CA GLU A 51 4.87 -2.72 -6.46
C GLU A 51 5.95 -3.43 -7.25
N LEU A 52 6.96 -2.68 -7.71
CA LEU A 52 8.17 -3.24 -8.29
C LEU A 52 9.25 -3.21 -7.22
N ILE A 53 9.60 -4.39 -6.69
CA ILE A 53 10.65 -4.54 -5.68
C ILE A 53 11.84 -5.28 -6.28
N GLU A 54 13.03 -4.93 -5.81
CA GLU A 54 14.24 -5.67 -6.13
C GLU A 54 14.38 -6.84 -5.15
N ASP A 55 14.49 -8.06 -5.68
CA ASP A 55 14.80 -9.23 -4.89
C ASP A 55 16.25 -9.19 -4.38
N SER A 56 16.60 -9.99 -3.37
CA SER A 56 17.98 -10.11 -2.85
C SER A 56 19.01 -10.49 -3.91
N THR A 57 18.56 -11.01 -5.06
CA THR A 57 19.39 -11.40 -6.20
C THR A 57 19.55 -10.27 -7.25
N GLY A 58 18.94 -9.10 -7.04
CA GLY A 58 18.98 -7.96 -7.98
C GLY A 58 17.98 -8.03 -9.13
N ASN A 59 16.97 -8.92 -9.03
CA ASN A 59 15.91 -9.05 -10.03
C ASN A 59 14.71 -8.19 -9.64
N TRP A 60 14.15 -7.46 -10.60
CA TRP A 60 12.90 -6.73 -10.40
C TRP A 60 11.72 -7.69 -10.45
N VAL A 61 10.95 -7.75 -9.36
CA VAL A 61 9.75 -8.57 -9.26
C VAL A 61 8.54 -7.70 -8.94
N SER A 62 7.43 -7.96 -9.62
CA SER A 62 6.16 -7.31 -9.32
C SER A 62 5.49 -8.03 -8.15
N ARG A 63 5.28 -7.32 -7.06
CA ARG A 63 4.55 -7.79 -5.88
C ARG A 63 3.19 -7.12 -5.82
N LYS A 64 2.13 -7.94 -5.79
CA LYS A 64 0.80 -7.44 -5.47
C LYS A 64 0.76 -7.07 -3.99
N ALA A 65 0.40 -5.82 -3.72
CA ALA A 65 0.23 -5.27 -2.38
C ALA A 65 -1.19 -4.72 -2.21
N GLU A 66 -1.69 -4.82 -0.99
CA GLU A 66 -2.97 -4.26 -0.61
C GLU A 66 -2.75 -3.27 0.54
N LEU A 67 -3.16 -2.03 0.32
CA LEU A 67 -3.12 -0.97 1.30
C LEU A 67 -4.52 -0.82 1.91
N LEU A 68 -4.68 -1.30 3.13
CA LEU A 68 -5.94 -1.21 3.86
C LEU A 68 -6.20 0.24 4.34
N LEU A 69 -7.48 0.60 4.43
CA LEU A 69 -7.91 1.86 5.02
C LEU A 69 -7.51 1.86 6.48
N ASN A 70 -6.62 2.77 6.84
CA ASN A 70 -6.11 2.84 8.20
C ASN A 70 -7.12 3.63 9.04
N SER A 71 -8.25 3.00 9.36
CA SER A 71 -9.25 3.48 10.31
C SER A 71 -8.83 3.07 11.73
N SER A 72 -7.66 3.51 12.19
CA SER A 72 -7.21 3.29 13.58
C SER A 72 -7.16 1.83 14.06
N ASP A 73 -6.74 0.87 13.22
CA ASP A 73 -6.45 -0.49 13.67
C ASP A 73 -4.95 -0.79 13.70
N LYS A 74 -4.54 -1.31 14.85
CA LYS A 74 -3.18 -1.56 15.31
C LYS A 74 -2.49 -2.61 14.44
N ASN A 75 -1.57 -2.25 13.54
CA ASN A 75 -0.55 -3.19 13.10
C ASN A 75 0.52 -3.31 14.19
N THR A 76 0.21 -4.06 15.24
CA THR A 76 1.19 -4.56 16.21
C THR A 76 1.33 -6.06 15.97
N GLU A 77 1.89 -6.46 14.82
CA GLU A 77 2.30 -7.84 14.61
C GLU A 77 3.51 -7.92 13.66
N GLN A 78 4.57 -7.18 13.99
CA GLN A 78 5.89 -7.43 13.42
C GLN A 78 6.97 -7.28 14.49
N ALA A 79 6.96 -8.23 15.43
CA ALA A 79 8.08 -8.52 16.30
C ALA A 79 8.14 -10.03 16.60
N ALA A 80 8.05 -10.88 15.58
CA ALA A 80 8.62 -12.22 15.68
C ALA A 80 10.12 -12.11 15.39
N ALA A 81 10.87 -11.67 16.41
CA ALA A 81 12.31 -11.87 16.45
C ALA A 81 12.62 -13.38 16.45
N PRO A 82 13.76 -13.81 15.87
CA PRO A 82 14.11 -15.22 15.78
C PRO A 82 14.36 -15.79 17.18
N ALA A 83 13.49 -16.69 17.63
CA ALA A 83 13.79 -17.51 18.79
C ALA A 83 14.81 -18.58 18.37
N ALA A 84 16.06 -18.35 18.74
CA ALA A 84 17.00 -19.42 18.96
C ALA A 84 16.44 -20.34 20.06
N GLU A 85 16.41 -21.64 19.82
CA GLU A 85 16.89 -22.64 20.78
C GLU A 85 16.98 -23.99 20.07
N GLN A 86 18.21 -24.47 19.85
CA GLN A 86 18.47 -25.87 19.54
C GLN A 86 18.21 -26.69 20.81
N ASN A 87 17.50 -27.79 20.66
CA ASN A 87 17.42 -28.91 21.60
C ASN A 87 17.53 -30.19 20.77
#